data_AF-A0A9N9BU62-F1
#
_entry.id   AF-A0A9N9BU62-F1
#
_cell.length_a   1.000
_cell.length_b   1.000
_cell.length_c   1.000
_cell.angle_alpha   90.00
_cell.angle_beta   90.00
_cell.angle_gamma   90.00
#
_symmetry.space_group_name_H-M   'P 1'
#
loop_
_entity.id
_entity.type
_entity.pdbx_description
1 polymer ?
#
loop_
_entity_poly.entity_id
_entity_poly.type
_entity_poly.pdbx_seq_one_letter_code
_entity_poly.pdbx_strand_id
1 'polypeptide(L)'
;MEVDTLSIILLFLIVFFTYLSIREAPNSDVHPLLLTSQSDAAKVRYPGETAVYRSNNSQHGMQLLTIPENDVKTIIQLFQHGLNEGNDCLGFRDANGTYTWQSYRQVFERITNFGSGLIKFTGLTPKSQDKFGIFMKNCPVALPSIHPRVNDVINQINLTEISAIVASKDTLSVVFSAAPSCRALKYVIMTESSLSKDQNEKAETLGLTLTTFKDIEKLGSTSKLECVAAAPEDTATIVFTSGTTSGGPKGVELKHSNLVANVAGILSAIHATQKIKPSDRHLSYLPLAYMFERITVMVLLFSGASIAFYSGNISTILQDAEEVKPTIFTRYIVRQFDFYKINILKSLENKWFFKKGFNSKYKYLKKGNLVTNSIWDILVFNQVKAKFGGQVRVIVTGSGPITQTILDFFRITVGCQVIQAYGLTQCSGSVTMNAFYDYYSIDQNGHDSQTGGPLACNEIKLINYEERGYTVEDVPNPRGE
;
A
#
# COMPACT_ATOMS: atom_id res chain seq x y z
N MET A 1 3.43 12.91 64.74
CA MET A 1 4.11 12.45 63.51
C MET A 1 3.69 13.43 62.41
N GLU A 2 4.47 14.48 62.18
CA GLU A 2 4.23 15.38 61.05
C GLU A 2 4.59 14.60 59.78
N VAL A 3 3.61 14.42 58.91
CA VAL A 3 3.84 13.82 57.59
C VAL A 3 4.52 14.89 56.75
N ASP A 4 5.78 14.66 56.39
CA ASP A 4 6.56 15.62 55.62
C ASP A 4 5.90 15.86 54.23
N THR A 5 6.02 17.08 53.72
CA THR A 5 5.43 17.52 52.45
C THR A 5 5.77 16.59 51.28
N LEU A 6 6.97 16.00 51.24
CA LEU A 6 7.39 15.02 50.25
C LEU A 6 6.55 13.75 50.32
N SER A 7 6.25 13.27 51.52
CA SER A 7 5.41 12.09 51.75
C SER A 7 3.95 12.34 51.31
N ILE A 8 3.43 13.56 51.51
CA ILE A 8 2.09 13.96 51.03
C ILE A 8 2.08 14.04 49.49
N ILE A 9 3.10 14.64 48.88
CA ILE A 9 3.24 14.71 47.41
C ILE A 9 3.34 13.30 46.82
N LEU A 10 4.14 12.42 47.43
CA LEU A 10 4.30 11.05 46.97
C LEU A 10 2.98 10.27 47.07
N LEU A 11 2.24 10.43 48.18
CA LEU A 11 0.95 9.79 48.36
C LEU A 11 -0.08 10.33 47.35
N PHE A 12 -0.12 11.64 47.11
CA PHE A 12 -0.99 12.23 46.09
C PHE A 12 -0.66 11.69 44.71
N LEU A 13 0.63 11.62 44.34
CA LEU A 13 1.05 11.01 43.08
C LEU A 13 0.63 9.54 43.02
N ILE A 14 0.89 8.74 44.06
CA ILE A 14 0.48 7.32 44.09
C ILE A 14 -1.03 7.19 43.91
N VAL A 15 -1.85 7.96 44.64
CA VAL A 15 -3.30 7.93 44.54
C VAL A 15 -3.78 8.40 43.17
N PHE A 16 -3.20 9.48 42.64
CA PHE A 16 -3.52 10.02 41.31
C PHE A 16 -3.19 9.02 40.20
N PHE A 17 -1.99 8.44 40.21
CA PHE A 17 -1.58 7.42 39.25
C PHE A 17 -2.37 6.12 39.42
N THR A 18 -2.73 5.73 40.65
CA THR A 18 -3.57 4.55 40.91
C THR A 18 -5.00 4.77 40.43
N TYR A 19 -5.58 5.93 40.70
CA TYR A 19 -6.92 6.32 40.22
C TYR A 19 -6.98 6.36 38.69
N LEU A 20 -5.98 6.96 38.03
CA LEU A 20 -5.87 6.92 36.57
C LEU A 20 -5.72 5.49 36.05
N SER A 21 -4.90 4.66 36.70
CA SER A 21 -4.74 3.25 36.32
C SER A 21 -6.00 2.41 36.50
N ILE A 22 -6.88 2.73 37.47
CA ILE A 22 -8.14 2.01 37.72
C ILE A 22 -9.24 2.46 36.75
N ARG A 23 -9.28 3.76 36.41
CA ARG A 23 -10.22 4.31 35.42
C ARG A 23 -9.95 3.79 34.01
N GLU A 24 -8.71 3.43 33.70
CA GLU A 24 -8.28 2.86 32.42
C GLU A 24 -8.59 1.36 32.26
N ALA A 25 -9.76 0.84 32.68
CA ALA A 25 -10.19 -0.50 32.27
C ALA A 25 -11.23 -0.43 31.15
N PRO A 26 -10.88 0.00 29.92
CA PRO A 26 -11.83 0.02 28.83
C PRO A 26 -12.22 -1.41 28.44
N ASN A 27 -13.48 -1.54 27.99
CA ASN A 27 -13.93 -2.72 27.25
C ASN A 27 -13.04 -2.93 26.01
N SER A 28 -13.02 -4.14 25.48
CA SER A 28 -12.35 -4.41 24.21
C SER A 28 -12.90 -3.49 23.11
N ASP A 29 -12.03 -3.05 22.19
CA ASP A 29 -12.39 -2.09 21.14
C ASP A 29 -13.50 -2.65 20.23
N VAL A 30 -13.52 -3.98 20.06
CA VAL A 30 -14.58 -4.76 19.42
C VAL A 30 -14.92 -5.94 20.33
N HIS A 31 -16.20 -6.33 20.35
CA HIS A 31 -16.64 -7.48 21.16
C HIS A 31 -15.97 -8.78 20.66
N PRO A 32 -15.35 -9.61 21.52
CA PRO A 32 -14.57 -10.77 21.07
C PRO A 32 -15.35 -11.76 20.20
N LEU A 33 -16.66 -11.94 20.44
CA LEU A 33 -17.53 -12.79 19.62
C LEU A 33 -17.63 -12.34 18.14
N LEU A 34 -17.39 -11.06 17.84
CA LEU A 34 -17.36 -10.58 16.45
C LEU A 34 -16.06 -10.99 15.74
N LEU A 35 -15.01 -11.29 16.51
CA LEU A 35 -13.70 -11.72 16.00
C LEU A 35 -13.57 -13.24 15.93
N THR A 36 -14.47 -14.00 16.57
CA THR A 36 -14.44 -15.47 16.54
C THR A 36 -14.93 -16.08 15.22
N SER A 37 -15.58 -15.28 14.37
CA SER A 37 -16.05 -15.71 13.05
C SER A 37 -15.76 -14.63 12.02
N GLN A 38 -14.52 -14.59 11.50
CA GLN A 38 -14.10 -13.58 10.51
C GLN A 38 -14.36 -14.02 9.06
N SER A 39 -14.88 -15.24 8.88
CA SER A 39 -15.24 -15.81 7.60
C SER A 39 -16.48 -16.69 7.72
N ASP A 40 -17.16 -16.86 6.59
CA ASP A 40 -18.26 -17.79 6.40
C ASP A 40 -17.75 -19.01 5.63
N ALA A 41 -17.83 -20.20 6.25
CA ALA A 41 -17.35 -21.44 5.67
C ALA A 41 -18.49 -22.21 5.00
N ALA A 42 -18.25 -22.72 3.80
CA ALA A 42 -19.21 -23.57 3.10
C ALA A 42 -19.56 -24.81 3.93
N LYS A 43 -20.81 -25.26 3.86
CA LYS A 43 -21.29 -26.46 4.56
C LYS A 43 -20.77 -27.76 3.95
N VAL A 44 -20.21 -27.70 2.74
CA VAL A 44 -19.71 -28.85 1.99
C VAL A 44 -18.26 -28.60 1.56
N ARG A 45 -17.46 -29.67 1.50
CA ARG A 45 -16.09 -29.67 0.99
C ARG A 45 -15.84 -30.95 0.19
N TYR A 46 -14.90 -30.88 -0.76
CA TYR A 46 -14.41 -32.08 -1.44
C TYR A 46 -13.33 -32.79 -0.60
N PRO A 47 -13.14 -34.11 -0.77
CA PRO A 47 -12.01 -34.81 -0.16
C PRO A 47 -10.67 -34.18 -0.57
N GLY A 48 -9.76 -34.01 0.40
CA GLY A 48 -8.44 -33.39 0.17
C GLY A 48 -8.44 -31.86 0.16
N GLU A 49 -9.58 -31.23 0.45
CA GLU A 49 -9.73 -29.78 0.53
C GLU A 49 -10.41 -29.35 1.84
N THR A 50 -10.21 -28.10 2.26
CA THR A 50 -11.08 -27.49 3.28
C THR A 50 -12.40 -27.04 2.65
N ALA A 51 -13.34 -26.59 3.49
CA ALA A 51 -14.47 -25.80 3.00
C ALA A 51 -13.96 -24.53 2.28
N VAL A 52 -14.79 -23.99 1.38
CA VAL A 52 -14.57 -22.66 0.81
C VAL A 52 -14.97 -21.61 1.84
N TYR A 53 -14.05 -20.71 2.16
CA TYR A 53 -14.27 -19.58 3.05
C TYR A 53 -14.54 -18.30 2.25
N ARG A 54 -15.55 -17.56 2.67
CA ARG A 54 -15.93 -16.24 2.16
C ARG A 54 -15.90 -15.20 3.27
N SER A 55 -15.89 -13.92 2.90
CA SER A 55 -16.05 -12.84 3.88
C SER A 55 -17.48 -12.82 4.41
N ASN A 56 -17.67 -12.41 5.67
CA ASN A 56 -19.01 -12.13 6.20
C ASN A 56 -19.73 -10.99 5.45
N ASN A 57 -18.98 -10.15 4.73
CA ASN A 57 -19.54 -9.09 3.88
C ASN A 57 -20.06 -9.63 2.53
N SER A 58 -19.83 -10.90 2.21
CA SER A 58 -20.22 -11.56 0.96
C SER A 58 -20.41 -13.06 1.19
N GLN A 59 -21.30 -13.43 2.11
CA GLN A 59 -21.54 -14.81 2.54
C GLN A 59 -21.95 -15.74 1.39
N HIS A 60 -21.88 -17.06 1.63
CA HIS A 60 -22.39 -18.06 0.69
C HIS A 60 -23.87 -17.80 0.37
N GLY A 61 -24.20 -17.78 -0.93
CA GLY A 61 -25.53 -17.39 -1.43
C GLY A 61 -25.66 -15.93 -1.85
N MET A 62 -24.68 -15.07 -1.49
CA MET A 62 -24.57 -13.70 -1.99
C MET A 62 -23.57 -13.63 -3.16
N GLN A 63 -23.69 -12.60 -3.98
CA GLN A 63 -22.65 -12.28 -4.97
C GLN A 63 -21.40 -11.74 -4.27
N LEU A 64 -20.24 -12.03 -4.85
CA LEU A 64 -18.98 -11.42 -4.41
C LEU A 64 -19.02 -9.91 -4.65
N LEU A 65 -18.39 -9.16 -3.75
CA LEU A 65 -18.34 -7.70 -3.87
C LEU A 65 -17.29 -7.30 -4.90
N THR A 66 -17.73 -6.98 -6.12
CA THR A 66 -16.83 -6.67 -7.25
C THR A 66 -16.77 -5.19 -7.62
N ILE A 67 -17.62 -4.34 -7.03
CA ILE A 67 -17.65 -2.90 -7.26
C ILE A 67 -17.89 -2.17 -5.92
N PRO A 68 -17.24 -1.02 -5.68
CA PRO A 68 -17.44 -0.27 -4.43
C PRO A 68 -18.77 0.50 -4.45
N GLU A 69 -19.18 0.99 -5.62
CA GLU A 69 -20.42 1.72 -5.88
C GLU A 69 -20.93 1.38 -7.30
N ASN A 70 -22.23 1.59 -7.56
CA ASN A 70 -22.92 1.06 -8.76
C ASN A 70 -22.33 1.52 -10.10
N ASP A 71 -21.79 2.73 -10.16
CA ASP A 71 -21.24 3.38 -11.36
C ASP A 71 -19.72 3.25 -11.50
N VAL A 72 -19.04 2.72 -10.48
CA VAL A 72 -17.57 2.64 -10.42
C VAL A 72 -17.10 1.25 -10.86
N LYS A 73 -16.80 1.11 -12.16
CA LYS A 73 -16.45 -0.18 -12.80
C LYS A 73 -15.07 -0.18 -13.45
N THR A 74 -14.40 0.96 -13.49
CA THR A 74 -13.07 1.14 -14.08
C THR A 74 -12.16 1.99 -13.19
N ILE A 75 -10.85 1.97 -13.47
CA ILE A 75 -9.86 2.71 -12.67
C ILE A 75 -10.05 4.23 -12.81
N ILE A 76 -10.42 4.70 -14.01
CA ILE A 76 -10.67 6.13 -14.20
C ILE A 76 -11.90 6.57 -13.40
N GLN A 77 -12.92 5.71 -13.28
CA GLN A 77 -14.09 5.99 -12.44
C GLN A 77 -13.75 5.99 -10.95
N LEU A 78 -12.82 5.13 -10.49
CA LEU A 78 -12.29 5.22 -9.11
C LEU A 78 -11.70 6.61 -8.86
N PHE A 79 -10.88 7.11 -9.79
CA PHE A 79 -10.27 8.43 -9.67
C PHE A 79 -11.30 9.56 -9.77
N GLN A 80 -12.29 9.45 -10.66
CA GLN A 80 -13.37 10.45 -10.81
C GLN A 80 -14.28 10.52 -9.58
N HIS A 81 -14.52 9.40 -8.90
CA HIS A 81 -15.20 9.41 -7.61
C HIS A 81 -14.39 10.23 -6.59
N GLY A 82 -13.10 9.95 -6.45
CA GLY A 82 -12.18 10.73 -5.61
C GLY A 82 -12.10 12.22 -5.94
N LEU A 83 -12.16 12.56 -7.22
CA LEU A 83 -12.18 13.95 -7.71
C LEU A 83 -13.39 14.75 -7.20
N ASN A 84 -14.51 14.10 -6.91
CA ASN A 84 -15.71 14.74 -6.35
C ASN A 84 -15.61 14.95 -4.83
N GLU A 85 -14.78 14.16 -4.15
CA GLU A 85 -14.64 14.13 -2.69
C GLU A 85 -13.43 14.92 -2.16
N GLY A 86 -12.30 14.83 -2.88
CA GLY A 86 -11.00 15.30 -2.44
C GLY A 86 -10.59 16.67 -3.01
N ASN A 87 -9.71 17.37 -2.29
CA ASN A 87 -9.08 18.60 -2.78
C ASN A 87 -7.62 18.33 -3.20
N ASP A 88 -6.73 18.08 -2.23
CA ASP A 88 -5.34 17.71 -2.47
C ASP A 88 -5.23 16.25 -2.94
N CYS A 89 -4.51 16.02 -4.03
CA CYS A 89 -4.34 14.69 -4.63
C CYS A 89 -2.91 14.19 -4.44
N LEU A 90 -1.94 14.82 -5.12
CA LEU A 90 -0.55 14.37 -5.13
C LEU A 90 0.38 15.44 -4.53
N GLY A 91 1.19 15.05 -3.56
CA GLY A 91 2.19 15.89 -2.90
C GLY A 91 3.62 15.45 -3.23
N PHE A 92 4.53 16.39 -3.41
CA PHE A 92 5.94 16.11 -3.69
C PHE A 92 6.85 17.28 -3.33
N ARG A 93 8.13 16.99 -3.08
CA ARG A 93 9.14 18.02 -2.82
C ARG A 93 9.45 18.81 -4.09
N ASP A 94 9.37 20.12 -4.00
CA ASP A 94 9.83 21.03 -5.04
C ASP A 94 11.37 21.18 -5.04
N ALA A 95 11.91 22.03 -5.91
CA ALA A 95 13.34 22.30 -5.97
C ALA A 95 13.92 22.94 -4.69
N ASN A 96 13.08 23.55 -3.85
CA ASN A 96 13.46 24.12 -2.56
C ASN A 96 13.39 23.07 -1.43
N GLY A 97 12.99 21.85 -1.76
CA GLY A 97 12.82 20.77 -0.81
C GLY A 97 11.57 20.91 0.05
N THR A 98 10.55 21.70 -0.32
CA THR A 98 9.29 21.79 0.44
C THR A 98 8.20 20.99 -0.24
N TYR A 99 7.30 20.33 0.51
CA TYR A 99 6.15 19.65 -0.10
C TYR A 99 5.17 20.63 -0.73
N THR A 100 4.96 20.47 -2.03
CA THR A 100 3.93 21.15 -2.83
C THR A 100 2.85 20.15 -3.22
N TRP A 101 1.61 20.63 -3.38
CA TRP A 101 0.44 19.79 -3.61
C TRP A 101 -0.24 20.14 -4.92
N GLN A 102 -0.64 19.10 -5.64
CA GLN A 102 -1.53 19.19 -6.79
C GLN A 102 -2.92 18.74 -6.39
N SER A 103 -3.93 19.52 -6.76
CA SER A 103 -5.33 19.15 -6.53
C SER A 103 -5.79 18.04 -7.45
N TYR A 104 -6.87 17.33 -7.08
CA TYR A 104 -7.48 16.31 -7.94
C TYR A 104 -7.82 16.86 -9.33
N ARG A 105 -8.29 18.12 -9.41
CA ARG A 105 -8.58 18.79 -10.68
C ARG A 105 -7.34 18.99 -11.54
N GLN A 106 -6.24 19.46 -10.94
CA GLN A 106 -4.97 19.62 -11.63
C GLN A 106 -4.43 18.27 -12.12
N VAL A 107 -4.52 17.22 -11.30
CA VAL A 107 -4.09 15.88 -11.68
C VAL A 107 -4.96 15.33 -12.82
N PHE A 108 -6.28 15.53 -12.79
CA PHE A 108 -7.18 15.12 -13.87
C PHE A 108 -6.87 15.82 -15.20
N GLU A 109 -6.57 17.12 -15.15
CA GLU A 109 -6.15 17.88 -16.32
C GLU A 109 -4.83 17.32 -16.89
N ARG A 110 -3.85 17.02 -16.02
CA ARG A 110 -2.59 16.40 -16.43
C ARG A 110 -2.79 15.02 -17.06
N ILE A 111 -3.65 14.17 -16.49
CA ILE A 111 -4.00 12.87 -17.08
C ILE A 111 -4.57 13.05 -18.50
N THR A 112 -5.49 14.00 -18.68
CA THR A 112 -6.14 14.26 -19.97
C THR A 112 -5.16 14.81 -21.00
N ASN A 113 -4.32 15.77 -20.59
CA ASN A 113 -3.30 16.37 -21.42
C ASN A 113 -2.23 15.34 -21.81
N PHE A 114 -1.73 14.54 -20.86
CA PHE A 114 -0.76 13.49 -21.15
C PHE A 114 -1.33 12.42 -22.09
N GLY A 115 -2.55 11.93 -21.83
CA GLY A 115 -3.20 10.92 -22.68
C GLY A 115 -3.39 11.39 -24.12
N SER A 116 -3.91 12.60 -24.32
CA SER A 116 -4.08 13.19 -25.66
C SER A 116 -2.74 13.39 -26.39
N GLY A 117 -1.74 13.89 -25.67
CA GLY A 117 -0.40 14.10 -26.21
C GLY A 117 0.30 12.80 -26.57
N LEU A 118 0.16 11.77 -25.73
CA LEU A 118 0.75 10.45 -25.95
C LEU A 118 0.22 9.83 -27.25
N ILE A 119 -1.10 9.80 -27.42
CA ILE A 119 -1.75 9.28 -28.64
C ILE A 119 -1.25 10.04 -29.86
N LYS A 120 -1.24 11.39 -29.81
CA LYS A 120 -0.83 12.21 -30.95
C LYS A 120 0.65 12.06 -31.31
N PHE A 121 1.52 11.88 -30.31
CA PHE A 121 2.96 11.73 -30.51
C PHE A 121 3.35 10.34 -31.04
N THR A 122 2.68 9.30 -30.56
CA THR A 122 3.07 7.90 -30.81
C THR A 122 2.22 7.19 -31.84
N GLY A 123 1.01 7.67 -32.10
CA GLY A 123 0.01 7.00 -32.93
C GLY A 123 -0.65 5.79 -32.26
N LEU A 124 -0.46 5.58 -30.95
CA LEU A 124 -1.13 4.49 -30.22
C LEU A 124 -2.65 4.66 -30.27
N THR A 125 -3.35 3.56 -30.51
CA THR A 125 -4.81 3.55 -30.66
C THR A 125 -5.48 3.05 -29.38
N PRO A 126 -6.38 3.82 -28.74
CA PRO A 126 -7.18 3.33 -27.62
C PRO A 126 -8.00 2.10 -28.01
N LYS A 127 -8.30 1.21 -27.04
CA LYS A 127 -9.06 -0.04 -27.28
C LYS A 127 -8.41 -0.99 -28.31
N SER A 128 -7.11 -0.87 -28.53
CA SER A 128 -6.33 -1.78 -29.38
C SER A 128 -5.40 -2.67 -28.53
N GLN A 129 -4.53 -3.43 -29.19
CA GLN A 129 -3.45 -4.19 -28.54
C GLN A 129 -2.22 -3.34 -28.20
N ASP A 130 -2.26 -2.05 -28.51
CA ASP A 130 -1.19 -1.09 -28.25
C ASP A 130 -0.94 -0.93 -26.75
N LYS A 131 0.34 -0.92 -26.38
CA LYS A 131 0.80 -0.81 -24.99
C LYS A 131 1.92 0.21 -24.91
N PHE A 132 1.95 0.97 -23.82
CA PHE A 132 3.12 1.76 -23.45
C PHE A 132 3.68 1.26 -22.11
N GLY A 133 5.00 1.30 -21.97
CA GLY A 133 5.70 0.86 -20.77
C GLY A 133 6.03 2.02 -19.85
N ILE A 134 6.17 1.74 -18.55
CA ILE A 134 6.68 2.72 -17.59
C ILE A 134 7.89 2.12 -16.87
N PHE A 135 9.06 2.70 -17.11
CA PHE A 135 10.36 2.25 -16.63
C PHE A 135 11.07 3.37 -15.87
N MET A 136 10.56 3.73 -14.70
CA MET A 136 11.10 4.82 -13.87
C MET A 136 10.98 4.50 -12.38
N LYS A 137 11.48 5.38 -11.51
CA LYS A 137 11.18 5.39 -10.05
C LYS A 137 9.90 6.16 -9.73
N ASN A 138 9.36 5.97 -8.52
CA ASN A 138 8.15 6.64 -8.03
C ASN A 138 8.25 8.14 -8.21
N CYS A 139 7.30 8.73 -8.93
CA CYS A 139 7.19 10.16 -9.06
C CYS A 139 5.72 10.59 -9.20
N PRO A 140 5.40 11.88 -9.02
CA PRO A 140 4.05 12.45 -9.18
C PRO A 140 3.55 12.51 -10.63
N VAL A 141 4.32 11.97 -11.56
CA VAL A 141 4.14 12.14 -13.00
C VAL A 141 3.68 10.83 -13.65
N ALA A 142 4.23 9.68 -13.22
CA ALA A 142 3.82 8.36 -13.70
C ALA A 142 4.14 7.25 -12.69
N LEU A 143 3.40 6.13 -12.79
CA LEU A 143 3.49 4.99 -11.88
C LEU A 143 4.69 4.08 -12.26
N PRO A 144 5.74 3.94 -11.43
CA PRO A 144 7.00 3.30 -11.81
C PRO A 144 7.06 1.77 -11.95
N SER A 145 8.24 1.32 -12.38
CA SER A 145 8.78 -0.05 -12.31
C SER A 145 9.93 -0.14 -11.28
N ILE A 146 10.33 -1.35 -10.89
CA ILE A 146 11.57 -1.59 -10.10
C ILE A 146 12.77 -1.20 -10.98
N HIS A 147 13.90 -0.76 -10.41
CA HIS A 147 15.09 -0.40 -11.18
C HIS A 147 15.43 -1.53 -12.18
N PRO A 148 15.21 -1.31 -13.48
CA PRO A 148 15.10 -2.42 -14.39
C PRO A 148 16.51 -2.90 -14.75
N ARG A 149 16.69 -4.22 -14.89
CA ARG A 149 17.91 -4.77 -15.49
C ARG A 149 17.73 -4.80 -17.00
N VAL A 150 18.81 -4.69 -17.77
CA VAL A 150 18.78 -4.69 -19.24
C VAL A 150 17.95 -5.86 -19.79
N ASN A 151 18.21 -7.08 -19.32
CA ASN A 151 17.47 -8.27 -19.76
C ASN A 151 15.98 -8.23 -19.37
N ASP A 152 15.62 -7.61 -18.24
CA ASP A 152 14.21 -7.47 -17.87
C ASP A 152 13.52 -6.49 -18.82
N VAL A 153 14.16 -5.36 -19.17
CA VAL A 153 13.62 -4.41 -20.16
C VAL A 153 13.43 -5.08 -21.52
N ILE A 154 14.44 -5.81 -22.00
CA ILE A 154 14.38 -6.54 -23.28
C ILE A 154 13.22 -7.53 -23.28
N ASN A 155 13.14 -8.37 -22.24
CA ASN A 155 12.09 -9.38 -22.14
C ASN A 155 10.69 -8.75 -22.07
N GLN A 156 10.53 -7.69 -21.27
CA GLN A 156 9.24 -7.01 -21.12
C GLN A 156 8.80 -6.37 -22.43
N ILE A 157 9.67 -5.60 -23.09
CA ILE A 157 9.36 -4.94 -24.36
C ILE A 157 9.07 -5.96 -25.45
N ASN A 158 9.91 -6.99 -25.60
CA ASN A 158 9.71 -7.98 -26.66
C ASN A 158 8.48 -8.87 -26.44
N LEU A 159 8.14 -9.21 -25.20
CA LEU A 159 6.95 -10.02 -24.91
C LEU A 159 5.65 -9.24 -25.15
N THR A 160 5.68 -7.92 -24.98
CA THR A 160 4.48 -7.07 -25.04
C THR A 160 4.41 -6.17 -26.27
N GLU A 161 5.46 -6.19 -27.09
CA GLU A 161 5.63 -5.36 -28.29
C GLU A 161 5.47 -3.86 -28.02
N ILE A 162 5.92 -3.39 -26.84
CA ILE A 162 5.82 -1.98 -26.46
C ILE A 162 6.63 -1.10 -27.40
N SER A 163 5.98 -0.09 -27.99
CA SER A 163 6.60 0.87 -28.90
C SER A 163 6.96 2.21 -28.27
N ALA A 164 6.32 2.55 -27.15
CA ALA A 164 6.57 3.78 -26.41
C ALA A 164 6.77 3.49 -24.92
N ILE A 165 7.76 4.13 -24.30
CA ILE A 165 7.99 4.02 -22.86
C ILE A 165 8.10 5.39 -22.21
N VAL A 166 7.76 5.45 -20.93
CA VAL A 166 8.11 6.58 -20.06
C VAL A 166 9.27 6.16 -19.15
N ALA A 167 10.34 6.94 -19.11
CA ALA A 167 11.57 6.64 -18.37
C ALA A 167 12.04 7.85 -17.54
N SER A 168 12.91 7.59 -16.57
CA SER A 168 13.59 8.63 -15.80
C SER A 168 15.09 8.61 -16.09
N LYS A 169 15.80 9.68 -15.71
CA LYS A 169 17.24 9.82 -15.96
C LYS A 169 18.05 8.62 -15.46
N ASP A 170 17.64 8.04 -14.34
CA ASP A 170 18.32 6.90 -13.73
C ASP A 170 18.05 5.55 -14.43
N THR A 171 17.03 5.45 -15.30
CA THR A 171 16.73 4.24 -16.06
C THR A 171 17.10 4.35 -17.55
N LEU A 172 17.33 5.56 -18.05
CA LEU A 172 17.64 5.82 -19.47
C LEU A 172 18.87 5.05 -19.98
N SER A 173 19.93 4.92 -19.18
CA SER A 173 21.12 4.18 -19.59
C SER A 173 20.84 2.68 -19.82
N VAL A 174 19.98 2.10 -18.97
CA VAL A 174 19.51 0.71 -19.12
C VAL A 174 18.65 0.58 -20.37
N VAL A 175 17.73 1.53 -20.60
CA VAL A 175 16.89 1.57 -21.81
C VAL A 175 17.76 1.62 -23.06
N PHE A 176 18.75 2.52 -23.13
CA PHE A 176 19.66 2.62 -24.27
C PHE A 176 20.47 1.35 -24.49
N SER A 177 20.84 0.64 -23.42
CA SER A 177 21.56 -0.63 -23.53
C SER A 177 20.65 -1.76 -24.02
N ALA A 178 19.35 -1.70 -23.70
CA ALA A 178 18.35 -2.67 -24.15
C ALA A 178 17.86 -2.41 -25.59
N ALA A 179 17.81 -1.14 -26.01
CA ALA A 179 17.21 -0.70 -27.27
C ALA A 179 17.64 -1.48 -28.52
N PRO A 180 18.93 -1.83 -28.72
CA PRO A 180 19.34 -2.64 -29.89
C PRO A 180 18.64 -3.99 -30.01
N SER A 181 18.15 -4.54 -28.89
CA SER A 181 17.44 -5.82 -28.81
C SER A 181 15.91 -5.66 -28.77
N CYS A 182 15.39 -4.44 -28.87
CA CYS A 182 13.98 -4.09 -28.69
C CYS A 182 13.40 -3.49 -29.98
N ARG A 183 13.06 -4.34 -30.96
CA ARG A 183 12.66 -3.88 -32.32
C ARG A 183 11.40 -3.01 -32.35
N ALA A 184 10.47 -3.23 -31.42
CA ALA A 184 9.23 -2.47 -31.36
C ALA A 184 9.43 -1.06 -30.79
N LEU A 185 10.46 -0.84 -29.97
CA LEU A 185 10.68 0.39 -29.22
C LEU A 185 11.07 1.53 -30.17
N LYS A 186 10.28 2.61 -30.17
CA LYS A 186 10.48 3.80 -31.01
C LYS A 186 10.54 5.09 -30.20
N TYR A 187 9.75 5.19 -29.13
CA TYR A 187 9.56 6.43 -28.40
C TYR A 187 9.99 6.30 -26.93
N VAL A 188 10.77 7.25 -26.43
CA VAL A 188 11.14 7.35 -25.01
C VAL A 188 10.74 8.73 -24.49
N ILE A 189 9.82 8.75 -23.52
CA ILE A 189 9.30 9.96 -22.89
C ILE A 189 9.98 10.10 -21.52
N MET A 190 10.80 11.13 -21.36
CA MET A 190 11.56 11.39 -20.14
C MET A 190 10.74 12.16 -19.11
N THR A 191 10.84 11.80 -17.83
CA THR A 191 10.18 12.56 -16.74
C THR A 191 10.82 13.91 -16.46
N GLU A 192 12.08 14.08 -16.84
CA GLU A 192 12.84 15.31 -16.66
C GLU A 192 12.27 16.45 -17.52
N SER A 193 12.47 17.68 -17.07
CA SER A 193 11.97 18.87 -17.75
C SER A 193 12.77 19.29 -18.98
N SER A 194 13.95 18.70 -19.20
CA SER A 194 14.81 18.98 -20.34
C SER A 194 15.68 17.78 -20.72
N LEU A 195 16.12 17.76 -21.97
CA LEU A 195 16.98 16.73 -22.55
C LEU A 195 18.35 17.34 -22.89
N SER A 196 19.44 16.60 -22.66
CA SER A 196 20.77 17.01 -23.10
C SER A 196 20.99 16.69 -24.58
N LYS A 197 21.91 17.42 -25.22
CA LYS A 197 22.31 17.17 -26.60
C LYS A 197 22.82 15.73 -26.79
N ASP A 198 23.67 15.26 -25.89
CA ASP A 198 24.22 13.89 -25.90
C ASP A 198 23.13 12.81 -25.79
N GLN A 199 22.05 13.07 -25.02
CA GLN A 199 20.92 12.14 -24.92
C GLN A 199 20.17 12.03 -26.25
N ASN A 200 19.94 13.15 -26.92
CA ASN A 200 19.26 13.18 -28.22
C ASN A 200 20.12 12.52 -29.31
N GLU A 201 21.41 12.87 -29.41
CA GLU A 201 22.32 12.27 -30.40
C GLU A 201 22.41 10.75 -30.20
N LYS A 202 22.55 10.29 -28.94
CA LYS A 202 22.58 8.85 -28.65
C LYS A 202 21.27 8.15 -29.00
N ALA A 203 20.13 8.79 -28.74
CA ALA A 203 18.86 8.22 -29.12
C ALA A 203 18.68 8.09 -30.63
N GLU A 204 19.09 9.12 -31.39
CA GLU A 204 19.05 9.09 -32.86
C GLU A 204 19.92 7.95 -33.41
N THR A 205 21.11 7.72 -32.85
CA THR A 205 21.96 6.57 -33.26
C THR A 205 21.31 5.22 -32.99
N LEU A 206 20.38 5.14 -32.03
CA LEU A 206 19.62 3.94 -31.68
C LEU A 206 18.27 3.86 -32.41
N GLY A 207 17.95 4.82 -33.28
CA GLY A 207 16.65 4.90 -33.98
C GLY A 207 15.48 5.25 -33.05
N LEU A 208 15.74 5.89 -31.91
CA LEU A 208 14.74 6.28 -30.92
C LEU A 208 14.41 7.77 -31.04
N THR A 209 13.15 8.12 -30.78
CA THR A 209 12.71 9.51 -30.61
C THR A 209 12.54 9.82 -29.13
N LEU A 210 13.26 10.83 -28.63
CA LEU A 210 13.13 11.31 -27.26
C LEU A 210 12.25 12.55 -27.18
N THR A 211 11.47 12.64 -26.11
CA THR A 211 10.71 13.83 -25.73
C THR A 211 10.55 13.89 -24.22
N THR A 212 10.03 14.99 -23.68
CA THR A 212 9.76 15.13 -22.25
C THR A 212 8.28 14.91 -21.94
N PHE A 213 7.98 14.46 -20.73
CA PHE A 213 6.60 14.33 -20.24
C PHE A 213 5.86 15.68 -20.32
N LYS A 214 6.57 16.77 -20.00
CA LYS A 214 6.05 18.13 -20.07
C LYS A 214 5.67 18.53 -21.50
N ASP A 215 6.48 18.16 -22.50
CA ASP A 215 6.19 18.44 -23.90
C ASP A 215 5.01 17.61 -24.41
N ILE A 216 4.86 16.36 -23.95
CA ILE A 216 3.67 15.55 -24.20
C ILE A 216 2.42 16.18 -23.60
N GLU A 217 2.45 16.63 -22.35
CA GLU A 217 1.33 17.35 -21.73
C GLU A 217 0.99 18.63 -22.52
N LYS A 218 1.99 19.39 -22.96
CA LYS A 218 1.80 20.60 -23.78
C LYS A 218 1.21 20.29 -25.16
N LEU A 219 1.63 19.19 -25.79
CA LEU A 219 1.07 18.74 -27.06
C LEU A 219 -0.41 18.37 -26.89
N GLY A 220 -0.75 17.65 -25.84
CA GLY A 220 -2.15 17.26 -25.59
C GLY A 220 -3.04 18.41 -25.12
N SER A 221 -2.51 19.41 -24.41
CA SER A 221 -3.32 20.57 -24.00
C SER A 221 -3.78 21.42 -25.19
N THR A 222 -3.00 21.45 -26.27
CA THR A 222 -3.34 22.13 -27.55
C THR A 222 -4.12 21.24 -28.52
N SER A 223 -4.22 19.94 -28.24
CA SER A 223 -4.77 18.92 -29.13
C SER A 223 -5.64 17.92 -28.38
N LYS A 224 -6.60 18.42 -27.60
CA LYS A 224 -7.45 17.57 -26.76
C LYS A 224 -8.22 16.57 -27.61
N LEU A 225 -8.08 15.29 -27.27
CA LEU A 225 -8.84 14.21 -27.86
C LEU A 225 -10.03 13.88 -26.97
N GLU A 226 -11.11 13.38 -27.56
CA GLU A 226 -12.21 12.80 -26.80
C GLU A 226 -11.72 11.55 -26.06
N CYS A 227 -12.09 11.42 -24.78
CA CYS A 227 -11.70 10.28 -23.97
C CYS A 227 -12.44 9.02 -24.45
N VAL A 228 -11.70 7.99 -24.84
CA VAL A 228 -12.28 6.69 -25.18
C VAL A 228 -12.52 5.91 -23.88
N ALA A 229 -13.79 5.64 -23.58
CA ALA A 229 -14.17 4.95 -22.34
C ALA A 229 -13.64 3.50 -22.31
N ALA A 230 -12.97 3.13 -21.23
CA ALA A 230 -12.60 1.76 -20.95
C ALA A 230 -13.82 0.93 -20.52
N ALA A 231 -13.81 -0.36 -20.83
CA ALA A 231 -14.77 -1.33 -20.32
C ALA A 231 -14.14 -2.14 -19.16
N PRO A 232 -14.94 -2.67 -18.22
CA PRO A 232 -14.43 -3.43 -17.07
C PRO A 232 -13.61 -4.67 -17.46
N GLU A 233 -13.88 -5.25 -18.62
CA GLU A 233 -13.23 -6.42 -19.18
C GLU A 233 -11.92 -6.11 -19.93
N ASP A 234 -11.64 -4.83 -20.22
CA ASP A 234 -10.40 -4.45 -20.87
C ASP A 234 -9.21 -4.62 -19.92
N THR A 235 -8.06 -4.96 -20.50
CA THR A 235 -6.76 -4.97 -19.84
C THR A 235 -6.41 -3.57 -19.35
N ALA A 236 -6.27 -3.40 -18.04
CA ALA A 236 -5.87 -2.14 -17.45
C ALA A 236 -4.35 -2.03 -17.31
N THR A 237 -3.68 -3.13 -16.96
CA THR A 237 -2.23 -3.14 -16.74
C THR A 237 -1.67 -4.54 -16.83
N ILE A 238 -0.41 -4.65 -17.25
CA ILE A 238 0.38 -5.90 -17.18
C ILE A 238 1.48 -5.68 -16.16
N VAL A 239 1.50 -6.47 -15.10
CA VAL A 239 2.48 -6.37 -14.02
C VAL A 239 3.45 -7.54 -14.14
N PHE A 240 4.72 -7.23 -14.38
CA PHE A 240 5.74 -8.26 -14.45
C PHE A 240 6.17 -8.69 -13.05
N THR A 241 6.21 -10.01 -12.84
CA THR A 241 6.67 -10.62 -11.58
C THR A 241 7.89 -11.49 -11.82
N SER A 242 8.87 -11.38 -10.92
CA SER A 242 9.95 -12.35 -10.80
C SER A 242 9.41 -13.53 -9.98
N GLY A 243 8.80 -14.51 -10.65
CA GLY A 243 8.37 -15.75 -9.98
C GLY A 243 9.55 -16.46 -9.30
N THR A 244 9.24 -17.36 -8.36
CA THR A 244 10.21 -18.16 -7.58
C THR A 244 10.90 -19.27 -8.37
N THR A 245 10.50 -19.49 -9.61
CA THR A 245 11.05 -20.53 -10.49
C THR A 245 12.03 -19.95 -11.51
N SER A 246 13.05 -20.73 -11.86
CA SER A 246 14.17 -20.51 -12.81
C SER A 246 13.83 -20.06 -14.25
N GLY A 247 12.61 -19.58 -14.52
CA GLY A 247 12.15 -19.08 -15.82
C GLY A 247 12.20 -17.56 -15.95
N GLY A 248 12.02 -17.07 -17.19
CA GLY A 248 11.95 -15.64 -17.52
C GLY A 248 10.79 -14.91 -16.84
N PRO A 249 10.79 -13.56 -16.86
CA PRO A 249 9.76 -12.75 -16.20
C PRO A 249 8.37 -13.01 -16.79
N LYS A 250 7.36 -13.20 -15.93
CA LYS A 250 5.96 -13.44 -16.33
C LYS A 250 5.15 -12.16 -16.18
N GLY A 251 4.44 -11.76 -17.24
CA GLY A 251 3.49 -10.65 -17.21
C GLY A 251 2.13 -11.12 -16.69
N VAL A 252 1.69 -10.57 -15.56
CA VAL A 252 0.35 -10.79 -15.03
C VAL A 252 -0.58 -9.73 -15.61
N GLU A 253 -1.48 -10.16 -16.48
CA GLU A 253 -2.49 -9.29 -17.09
C GLU A 253 -3.65 -9.07 -16.11
N LEU A 254 -3.95 -7.79 -15.81
CA LEU A 254 -5.01 -7.40 -14.90
C LEU A 254 -6.02 -6.51 -15.62
N LYS A 255 -7.30 -6.88 -15.53
CA LYS A 255 -8.41 -6.11 -16.08
C LYS A 255 -8.82 -4.98 -15.13
N HIS A 256 -9.57 -4.00 -15.64
CA HIS A 256 -10.18 -2.97 -14.82
C HIS A 256 -11.06 -3.56 -13.70
N SER A 257 -11.89 -4.55 -14.02
CA SER A 257 -12.76 -5.24 -13.07
C SER A 257 -11.99 -5.94 -11.94
N ASN A 258 -10.80 -6.49 -12.20
CA ASN A 258 -10.02 -7.14 -11.15
C ASN A 258 -9.53 -6.14 -10.10
N LEU A 259 -9.06 -4.97 -10.55
CA LEU A 259 -8.55 -3.91 -9.66
C LEU A 259 -9.70 -3.25 -8.88
N VAL A 260 -10.82 -2.97 -9.53
CA VAL A 260 -12.01 -2.38 -8.90
C VAL A 260 -12.62 -3.33 -7.86
N ALA A 261 -12.67 -4.64 -8.14
CA ALA A 261 -13.13 -5.63 -7.18
C ALA A 261 -12.23 -5.67 -5.94
N ASN A 262 -10.91 -5.57 -6.11
CA ASN A 262 -9.99 -5.55 -4.98
C ASN A 262 -10.15 -4.28 -4.13
N VAL A 263 -10.34 -3.11 -4.76
CA VAL A 263 -10.69 -1.86 -4.04
C VAL A 263 -11.97 -2.02 -3.25
N ALA A 264 -13.03 -2.57 -3.86
CA ALA A 264 -14.31 -2.82 -3.19
C ALA A 264 -14.17 -3.76 -1.98
N GLY A 265 -13.45 -4.87 -2.17
CA GLY A 265 -13.14 -5.83 -1.11
C GLY A 265 -12.43 -5.18 0.08
N ILE A 266 -11.38 -4.39 -0.18
CA ILE A 266 -10.63 -3.67 0.88
C ILE A 266 -11.54 -2.67 1.60
N LEU A 267 -12.27 -1.82 0.86
CA LEU A 267 -13.17 -0.82 1.45
C LEU A 267 -14.22 -1.45 2.36
N SER A 268 -14.79 -2.59 1.96
CA SER A 268 -15.78 -3.31 2.77
C SER A 268 -15.21 -3.86 4.07
N ALA A 269 -13.92 -4.19 4.09
CA ALA A 269 -13.25 -4.75 5.25
C ALA A 269 -12.76 -3.67 6.24
N ILE A 270 -12.84 -2.38 5.86
CA ILE A 270 -12.52 -1.27 6.76
C ILE A 270 -13.68 -1.03 7.73
N HIS A 271 -13.40 -1.10 9.02
CA HIS A 271 -14.41 -0.85 10.05
C HIS A 271 -14.97 0.58 9.96
N ALA A 272 -16.26 0.76 10.28
CA ALA A 272 -16.98 2.03 10.09
C ALA A 272 -16.31 3.25 10.78
N THR A 273 -15.66 3.04 11.93
CA THR A 273 -14.91 4.08 12.67
C THR A 273 -13.53 4.41 12.08
N GLN A 274 -13.06 3.61 11.12
CA GLN A 274 -11.75 3.73 10.48
C GLN A 274 -11.84 4.00 8.97
N LYS A 275 -13.04 4.36 8.48
CA LYS A 275 -13.27 4.77 7.09
C LYS A 275 -12.22 5.79 6.65
N ILE A 276 -11.74 5.62 5.42
CA ILE A 276 -10.85 6.58 4.77
C ILE A 276 -11.67 7.81 4.43
N LYS A 277 -11.10 8.97 4.67
CA LYS A 277 -11.72 10.28 4.45
C LYS A 277 -10.84 11.12 3.52
N PRO A 278 -11.39 12.17 2.89
CA PRO A 278 -10.59 13.12 2.12
C PRO A 278 -9.48 13.81 2.92
N SER A 279 -9.63 13.89 4.25
CA SER A 279 -8.60 14.42 5.16
C SER A 279 -7.45 13.45 5.42
N ASP A 280 -7.56 12.18 5.00
CA ASP A 280 -6.47 11.23 5.16
C ASP A 280 -5.32 11.52 4.20
N ARG A 281 -4.12 11.15 4.67
CA ARG A 281 -2.87 11.36 3.96
C ARG A 281 -1.98 10.14 4.05
N HIS A 282 -1.43 9.76 2.91
CA HIS A 282 -0.51 8.65 2.81
C HIS A 282 0.87 9.11 2.33
N LEU A 283 1.93 8.60 2.96
CA LEU A 283 3.30 8.75 2.45
C LEU A 283 3.64 7.54 1.58
N SER A 284 3.68 7.74 0.26
CA SER A 284 4.00 6.74 -0.75
C SER A 284 5.51 6.67 -0.98
N TYR A 285 6.11 5.58 -0.54
CA TYR A 285 7.54 5.31 -0.68
C TYR A 285 7.83 3.87 -1.17
N LEU A 286 6.79 3.06 -1.39
CA LEU A 286 6.91 1.80 -2.10
C LEU A 286 6.74 2.05 -3.61
N PRO A 287 7.56 1.46 -4.49
CA PRO A 287 7.31 1.53 -5.93
C PRO A 287 5.89 1.06 -6.28
N LEU A 288 5.16 1.87 -7.05
CA LEU A 288 3.82 1.53 -7.57
C LEU A 288 3.84 0.38 -8.59
N ALA A 289 5.03 -0.15 -8.92
CA ALA A 289 5.21 -1.43 -9.59
C ALA A 289 4.65 -2.59 -8.74
N TYR A 290 4.73 -2.47 -7.42
CA TYR A 290 4.19 -3.46 -6.50
C TYR A 290 2.68 -3.27 -6.36
N MET A 291 1.92 -4.34 -6.60
CA MET A 291 0.47 -4.32 -6.48
C MET A 291 -0.03 -3.91 -5.09
N PHE A 292 0.77 -4.16 -4.04
CA PHE A 292 0.46 -3.70 -2.69
C PHE A 292 0.33 -2.17 -2.57
N GLU A 293 1.30 -1.42 -3.11
CA GLU A 293 1.21 0.05 -3.08
C GLU A 293 0.15 0.54 -4.06
N ARG A 294 0.11 -0.05 -5.26
CA ARG A 294 -0.83 0.38 -6.30
C ARG A 294 -2.28 0.27 -5.85
N ILE A 295 -2.65 -0.84 -5.20
CA ILE A 295 -4.01 -1.00 -4.71
C ILE A 295 -4.29 -0.08 -3.51
N THR A 296 -3.32 0.12 -2.61
CA THR A 296 -3.43 1.07 -1.50
C THR A 296 -3.71 2.48 -2.01
N VAL A 297 -2.94 2.93 -3.02
CA VAL A 297 -3.15 4.22 -3.70
C VAL A 297 -4.51 4.29 -4.38
N MET A 298 -4.97 3.23 -5.06
CA MET A 298 -6.30 3.22 -5.68
C MET A 298 -7.43 3.37 -4.66
N VAL A 299 -7.33 2.69 -3.51
CA VAL A 299 -8.30 2.80 -2.40
C VAL A 299 -8.32 4.22 -1.83
N LEU A 300 -7.13 4.83 -1.65
CA LEU A 300 -6.99 6.20 -1.15
C LEU A 300 -7.54 7.23 -2.14
N LEU A 301 -7.19 7.10 -3.42
CA LEU A 301 -7.66 7.97 -4.48
C LEU A 301 -9.18 7.90 -4.63
N PHE A 302 -9.77 6.69 -4.57
CA PHE A 302 -11.22 6.53 -4.56
C PHE A 302 -11.88 7.31 -3.40
N SER A 303 -11.23 7.32 -2.24
CA SER A 303 -11.75 7.96 -1.01
C SER A 303 -11.44 9.47 -0.92
N GLY A 304 -10.91 10.09 -1.99
CA GLY A 304 -10.54 11.51 -2.00
C GLY A 304 -9.34 11.87 -1.14
N ALA A 305 -8.59 10.89 -0.63
CA ALA A 305 -7.43 11.09 0.24
C ALA A 305 -6.20 11.59 -0.54
N SER A 306 -5.20 12.10 0.17
CA SER A 306 -4.00 12.70 -0.42
C SER A 306 -2.77 11.77 -0.34
N ILE A 307 -1.92 11.78 -1.37
CA ILE A 307 -0.72 10.94 -1.46
C ILE A 307 0.51 11.83 -1.59
N ALA A 308 1.41 11.79 -0.61
CA ALA A 308 2.72 12.42 -0.67
C ALA A 308 3.77 11.41 -1.16
N PHE A 309 4.52 11.73 -2.20
CA PHE A 309 5.69 10.96 -2.61
C PHE A 309 6.90 11.35 -1.77
N TYR A 310 7.57 10.36 -1.20
CA TYR A 310 8.80 10.57 -0.42
C TYR A 310 9.92 11.24 -1.22
N SER A 311 10.92 11.73 -0.52
CA SER A 311 12.09 12.44 -1.07
C SER A 311 12.98 11.63 -2.04
N GLY A 312 12.68 10.35 -2.28
CA GLY A 312 13.52 9.46 -3.08
C GLY A 312 14.61 8.73 -2.28
N ASN A 313 14.84 9.12 -1.02
CA ASN A 313 15.82 8.50 -0.14
C ASN A 313 15.14 7.69 0.98
N ILE A 314 15.44 6.40 1.03
CA ILE A 314 14.86 5.46 2.00
C ILE A 314 15.32 5.77 3.43
N SER A 315 16.51 6.35 3.62
CA SER A 315 17.00 6.68 4.97
C SER A 315 16.27 7.86 5.61
N THR A 316 15.58 8.69 4.82
CA THR A 316 14.90 9.92 5.26
C THR A 316 13.38 9.79 5.33
N ILE A 317 12.82 8.58 5.18
CA ILE A 317 11.36 8.34 5.21
C ILE A 317 10.68 8.90 6.46
N LEU A 318 11.28 8.75 7.65
CA LEU A 318 10.68 9.27 8.88
C LEU A 318 10.75 10.80 8.96
N GLN A 319 11.78 11.41 8.37
CA GLN A 319 11.85 12.88 8.24
C GLN A 319 10.78 13.40 7.27
N ASP A 320 10.55 12.69 6.15
CA ASP A 320 9.43 12.96 5.26
C ASP A 320 8.09 12.82 5.99
N ALA A 321 7.93 11.79 6.83
CA ALA A 321 6.72 11.58 7.61
C ALA A 321 6.46 12.70 8.63
N GLU A 322 7.50 13.22 9.29
CA GLU A 322 7.41 14.36 10.21
C GLU A 322 6.82 15.62 9.55
N GLU A 323 7.20 15.89 8.30
CA GLU A 323 6.70 17.03 7.53
C GLU A 323 5.31 16.77 6.94
N VAL A 324 5.12 15.60 6.31
CA VAL A 324 3.87 15.21 5.62
C VAL A 324 2.73 14.95 6.59
N LYS A 325 3.04 14.48 7.81
CA LYS A 325 2.08 14.06 8.84
C LYS A 325 1.04 13.06 8.31
N PRO A 326 1.47 11.88 7.81
CA PRO A 326 0.55 10.90 7.25
C PRO A 326 -0.41 10.36 8.32
N THR A 327 -1.63 10.05 7.92
CA THR A 327 -2.62 9.33 8.73
C THR A 327 -2.62 7.83 8.44
N ILE A 328 -2.23 7.45 7.22
CA ILE A 328 -2.11 6.06 6.76
C ILE A 328 -0.67 5.82 6.32
N PHE A 329 -0.05 4.80 6.92
CA PHE A 329 1.34 4.44 6.65
C PHE A 329 1.41 2.99 6.16
N THR A 330 2.34 2.67 5.28
CA THR A 330 2.56 1.29 4.79
C THR A 330 3.90 0.75 5.28
N ARG A 331 4.16 -0.55 5.12
CA ARG A 331 5.50 -1.14 5.29
C ARG A 331 6.09 -1.48 3.92
N TYR A 332 7.34 -1.08 3.66
CA TYR A 332 8.03 -1.33 2.40
C TYR A 332 8.64 -2.72 2.27
N ILE A 333 9.55 -3.08 3.19
CA ILE A 333 10.29 -4.36 3.16
C ILE A 333 10.21 -5.08 4.50
N VAL A 334 10.38 -6.41 4.50
CA VAL A 334 10.29 -7.28 5.70
C VAL A 334 11.07 -6.70 6.88
N ARG A 335 12.33 -6.32 6.67
CA ARG A 335 13.23 -5.87 7.75
C ARG A 335 13.09 -4.39 8.16
N GLN A 336 12.27 -3.60 7.47
CA GLN A 336 12.17 -2.16 7.73
C GLN A 336 11.71 -1.88 9.17
N PHE A 337 10.69 -2.61 9.60
CA PHE A 337 10.05 -2.40 10.89
C PHE A 337 10.92 -2.92 12.03
N ASP A 338 11.68 -4.00 11.82
CA ASP A 338 12.72 -4.42 12.75
C ASP A 338 13.79 -3.34 12.94
N PHE A 339 14.25 -2.73 11.83
CA PHE A 339 15.20 -1.62 11.87
C PHE A 339 14.65 -0.40 12.62
N TYR A 340 13.39 -0.01 12.35
CA TYR A 340 12.73 1.05 13.07
C TYR A 340 12.59 0.75 14.56
N LYS A 341 12.16 -0.46 14.94
CA LYS A 341 12.11 -0.89 16.34
C LYS A 341 13.47 -0.74 17.03
N ILE A 342 14.55 -1.22 16.41
CA ILE A 342 15.91 -1.11 16.96
C ILE A 342 16.29 0.35 17.16
N ASN A 343 16.06 1.22 16.17
CA ASN A 343 16.45 2.63 16.25
C ASN A 343 15.61 3.41 17.25
N ILE A 344 14.30 3.12 17.35
CA ILE A 344 13.43 3.68 18.38
C ILE A 344 14.01 3.31 19.75
N LEU A 345 14.24 2.02 20.02
CA LEU A 345 14.77 1.55 21.31
C LEU A 345 16.15 2.13 21.66
N LYS A 346 17.00 2.39 20.66
CA LYS A 346 18.29 3.07 20.84
C LYS A 346 18.14 4.56 21.16
N SER A 347 17.16 5.23 20.56
CA SER A 347 16.93 6.67 20.75
C SER A 347 16.27 7.05 22.07
N LEU A 348 15.77 6.08 22.84
CA LEU A 348 15.09 6.34 24.11
C LEU A 348 16.11 6.50 25.23
N GLU A 349 16.13 7.69 25.84
CA GLU A 349 17.00 8.00 26.98
C GLU A 349 16.65 7.15 28.21
N ASN A 350 15.36 7.10 28.57
CA ASN A 350 14.90 6.35 29.74
C ASN A 350 14.20 5.04 29.38
N LYS A 351 15.01 3.97 29.29
CA LYS A 351 14.53 2.61 29.00
C LYS A 351 13.59 2.04 30.07
N TRP A 352 13.67 2.53 31.31
CA TRP A 352 12.81 2.07 32.40
C TRP A 352 11.37 2.54 32.21
N PHE A 353 11.16 3.83 31.93
CA PHE A 353 9.82 4.35 31.61
C PHE A 353 9.24 3.68 30.37
N PHE A 354 10.05 3.47 29.33
CA PHE A 354 9.61 2.73 28.15
C PHE A 354 9.14 1.32 28.50
N LYS A 355 9.94 0.54 29.24
CA LYS A 355 9.58 -0.84 29.59
C LYS A 355 8.31 -0.89 30.44
N LYS A 356 8.15 0.03 31.39
CA LYS A 356 6.94 0.14 32.22
C LYS A 356 5.71 0.50 31.39
N GLY A 357 5.79 1.53 30.56
CA GLY A 357 4.69 1.96 29.70
C GLY A 357 4.32 0.92 28.64
N PHE A 358 5.32 0.28 28.03
CA PHE A 358 5.11 -0.77 27.05
C PHE A 358 4.38 -1.95 27.69
N ASN A 359 4.86 -2.44 28.82
CA ASN A 359 4.22 -3.55 29.55
C ASN A 359 2.81 -3.19 30.03
N SER A 360 2.57 -1.93 30.41
CA SER A 360 1.23 -1.45 30.78
C SER A 360 0.27 -1.51 29.59
N LYS A 361 0.64 -0.88 28.47
CA LYS A 361 -0.19 -0.86 27.25
C LYS A 361 -0.37 -2.25 26.64
N TYR A 362 0.65 -3.11 26.72
CA TYR A 362 0.59 -4.50 26.25
C TYR A 362 -0.43 -5.36 27.00
N LYS A 363 -0.64 -5.12 28.31
CA LYS A 363 -1.70 -5.80 29.08
C LYS A 363 -3.10 -5.45 28.57
N TYR A 364 -3.33 -4.21 28.15
CA TYR A 364 -4.60 -3.79 27.55
C TYR A 364 -4.76 -4.34 26.13
N LEU A 365 -3.69 -4.33 25.34
CA LEU A 365 -3.71 -4.90 23.99
C LEU A 365 -4.10 -6.38 24.00
N LYS A 366 -3.55 -7.17 24.94
CA LYS A 366 -3.93 -8.58 25.16
C LYS A 366 -5.39 -8.78 25.57
N LYS A 367 -6.04 -7.75 26.11
CA LYS A 367 -7.48 -7.75 26.43
C LYS A 367 -8.33 -7.21 25.28
N GLY A 368 -7.74 -6.97 24.10
CA GLY A 368 -8.45 -6.45 22.94
C GLY A 368 -8.62 -4.93 22.95
N ASN A 369 -7.80 -4.18 23.70
CA ASN A 369 -7.89 -2.73 23.75
C ASN A 369 -6.58 -2.02 23.38
N LEU A 370 -6.62 -1.19 22.34
CA LEU A 370 -5.53 -0.33 21.95
C LEU A 370 -5.60 1.01 22.69
N VAL A 371 -4.78 1.15 23.72
CA VAL A 371 -4.63 2.41 24.45
C VAL A 371 -3.78 3.39 23.63
N THR A 372 -4.29 4.59 23.36
CA THR A 372 -3.59 5.61 22.56
C THR A 372 -3.34 6.92 23.31
N ASN A 373 -4.02 7.15 24.43
CA ASN A 373 -4.02 8.40 25.19
C ASN A 373 -3.79 8.18 26.69
N SER A 374 -2.75 7.44 27.05
CA SER A 374 -2.36 7.20 28.45
C SER A 374 -1.27 8.17 28.92
N ILE A 375 -1.00 8.17 30.23
CA ILE A 375 0.17 8.89 30.78
C ILE A 375 1.50 8.42 30.15
N TRP A 376 1.58 7.16 29.74
CA TRP A 376 2.75 6.63 29.04
C TRP A 376 2.92 7.22 27.64
N ASP A 377 1.83 7.62 27.00
CA ASP A 377 1.89 8.34 25.73
C ASP A 377 2.53 9.71 25.93
N ILE A 378 2.13 10.45 26.96
CA ILE A 378 2.73 11.75 27.30
C ILE A 378 4.21 11.61 27.65
N LEU A 379 4.56 10.64 28.51
CA LEU A 379 5.92 10.48 29.03
C LEU A 379 6.90 9.86 28.02
N VAL A 380 6.44 8.99 27.12
CA VAL A 380 7.33 8.15 26.29
C VAL A 380 6.91 8.02 24.84
N PHE A 381 5.63 7.78 24.54
CA PHE A 381 5.26 7.36 23.18
C PHE A 381 4.98 8.52 22.22
N ASN A 382 4.64 9.72 22.70
CA ASN A 382 4.41 10.88 21.84
C ASN A 382 5.65 11.29 21.03
N GLN A 383 6.86 11.15 21.58
CA GLN A 383 8.11 11.33 20.82
C GLN A 383 8.31 10.25 19.73
N VAL A 384 7.78 9.04 19.93
CA VAL A 384 7.81 7.99 18.89
C VAL A 384 6.78 8.29 17.82
N LYS A 385 5.54 8.65 18.21
CA LYS A 385 4.48 9.10 17.31
C LYS A 385 4.93 10.26 16.43
N ALA A 386 5.63 11.24 17.02
CA ALA A 386 6.14 12.40 16.31
C ALA A 386 7.03 12.02 15.12
N LYS A 387 7.90 11.00 15.26
CA LYS A 387 8.75 10.50 14.15
C LYS A 387 7.98 9.92 12.96
N PHE A 388 6.72 9.54 13.17
CA PHE A 388 5.81 9.11 12.11
C PHE A 388 4.85 10.23 11.67
N GLY A 389 5.10 11.48 12.09
CA GLY A 389 4.25 12.63 11.79
C GLY A 389 3.12 12.88 12.80
N GLY A 390 2.99 12.04 13.83
CA GLY A 390 2.08 12.24 14.95
C GLY A 390 0.59 11.99 14.68
N GLN A 391 0.20 11.72 13.43
CA GLN A 391 -1.21 11.56 13.01
C GLN A 391 -1.56 10.17 12.50
N VAL A 392 -0.61 9.24 12.46
CA VAL A 392 -0.83 7.88 11.95
C VAL A 392 -1.89 7.17 12.79
N ARG A 393 -2.99 6.79 12.15
CA ARG A 393 -4.10 6.02 12.73
C ARG A 393 -4.11 4.56 12.27
N VAL A 394 -3.59 4.29 11.09
CA VAL A 394 -3.52 2.94 10.50
C VAL A 394 -2.15 2.74 9.84
N ILE A 395 -1.53 1.62 10.17
CA ILE A 395 -0.39 1.07 9.46
C ILE A 395 -0.84 -0.20 8.73
N VAL A 396 -0.60 -0.28 7.43
CA VAL A 396 -0.86 -1.48 6.62
C VAL A 396 0.46 -2.19 6.32
N THR A 397 0.52 -3.49 6.58
CA THR A 397 1.71 -4.30 6.36
C THR A 397 1.39 -5.44 5.38
N GLY A 398 2.35 -5.77 4.53
CA GLY A 398 2.24 -6.81 3.50
C GLY A 398 3.60 -7.16 2.90
N SER A 399 3.62 -7.80 1.73
CA SER A 399 4.85 -8.07 0.96
C SER A 399 5.89 -8.94 1.67
N GLY A 400 5.48 -9.72 2.68
CA GLY A 400 6.31 -10.69 3.38
C GLY A 400 5.89 -10.90 4.84
N PRO A 401 6.39 -11.97 5.48
CA PRO A 401 6.03 -12.31 6.86
C PRO A 401 6.50 -11.24 7.84
N ILE A 402 5.76 -11.09 8.94
CA ILE A 402 6.06 -10.20 10.05
C ILE A 402 5.57 -10.87 11.32
N THR A 403 6.30 -10.75 12.43
CA THR A 403 5.91 -11.43 13.67
C THR A 403 4.89 -10.60 14.44
N GLN A 404 4.03 -11.25 15.22
CA GLN A 404 3.08 -10.54 16.09
C GLN A 404 3.80 -9.58 17.03
N THR A 405 5.00 -9.95 17.51
CA THR A 405 5.83 -9.09 18.36
C THR A 405 6.16 -7.74 17.72
N ILE A 406 6.37 -7.70 16.40
CA ILE A 406 6.60 -6.44 15.68
C ILE A 406 5.28 -5.69 15.50
N LEU A 407 4.19 -6.37 15.13
CA LEU A 407 2.87 -5.73 15.01
C LEU A 407 2.46 -5.02 16.31
N ASP A 408 2.51 -5.74 17.43
CA ASP A 408 2.16 -5.22 18.76
C ASP A 408 3.09 -4.09 19.19
N PHE A 409 4.37 -4.15 18.83
CA PHE A 409 5.31 -3.06 19.09
C PHE A 409 4.84 -1.76 18.44
N PHE A 410 4.46 -1.79 17.16
CA PHE A 410 3.99 -0.59 16.46
C PHE A 410 2.59 -0.16 16.91
N ARG A 411 1.68 -1.10 17.20
CA ARG A 411 0.38 -0.80 17.83
C ARG A 411 0.59 0.02 19.10
N ILE A 412 1.46 -0.41 20.00
CA ILE A 412 1.69 0.25 21.29
C ILE A 412 2.45 1.57 21.16
N THR A 413 3.55 1.57 20.39
CA THR A 413 4.49 2.70 20.37
C THR A 413 4.04 3.85 19.49
N VAL A 414 3.37 3.54 18.37
CA VAL A 414 2.74 4.55 17.51
C VAL A 414 1.29 4.81 17.97
N GLY A 415 0.65 3.87 18.67
CA GLY A 415 -0.73 4.05 19.15
C GLY A 415 -1.74 4.03 18.01
N CYS A 416 -1.60 3.08 17.07
CA CYS A 416 -2.41 2.99 15.86
C CYS A 416 -2.82 1.54 15.56
N GLN A 417 -3.82 1.35 14.69
CA GLN A 417 -4.13 0.03 14.16
C GLN A 417 -2.98 -0.43 13.26
N VAL A 418 -2.54 -1.69 13.42
CA VAL A 418 -1.57 -2.30 12.50
C VAL A 418 -2.25 -3.51 11.87
N ILE A 419 -2.52 -3.41 10.57
CA ILE A 419 -3.27 -4.36 9.78
C ILE A 419 -2.29 -5.11 8.88
N GLN A 420 -2.29 -6.44 8.95
CA GLN A 420 -1.56 -7.28 8.03
C GLN A 420 -2.50 -7.81 6.95
N ALA A 421 -2.07 -7.67 5.70
CA ALA A 421 -2.74 -8.22 4.54
C ALA A 421 -1.82 -9.23 3.82
N TYR A 422 -2.42 -10.31 3.35
CA TYR A 422 -1.80 -11.23 2.41
C TYR A 422 -2.34 -10.96 1.02
N GLY A 423 -1.48 -11.05 0.02
CA GLY A 423 -1.85 -10.72 -1.35
C GLY A 423 -0.81 -11.14 -2.36
N LEU A 424 -1.24 -11.25 -3.61
CA LEU A 424 -0.44 -11.65 -4.76
C LEU A 424 -0.83 -10.78 -5.95
N THR A 425 0.12 -10.55 -6.87
CA THR A 425 -0.14 -9.80 -8.11
C THR A 425 -1.25 -10.44 -8.94
N GLN A 426 -1.29 -11.77 -8.98
CA GLN A 426 -2.29 -12.59 -9.68
C GLN A 426 -3.72 -12.36 -9.16
N CYS A 427 -3.86 -11.90 -7.92
CA CYS A 427 -5.14 -11.57 -7.30
C CYS A 427 -5.40 -10.05 -7.28
N SER A 428 -4.67 -9.27 -8.09
CA SER A 428 -4.76 -7.80 -8.15
C SER A 428 -4.38 -7.06 -6.87
N GLY A 429 -3.71 -7.72 -5.92
CA GLY A 429 -3.38 -7.14 -4.63
C GLY A 429 -3.83 -8.05 -3.49
N SER A 430 -4.68 -7.53 -2.61
CA SER A 430 -5.01 -8.15 -1.32
C SER A 430 -5.97 -9.33 -1.48
N VAL A 431 -5.71 -10.43 -0.77
CA VAL A 431 -6.55 -11.63 -0.74
C VAL A 431 -7.25 -11.75 0.61
N THR A 432 -6.48 -11.64 1.69
CA THR A 432 -6.97 -11.64 3.07
C THR A 432 -6.46 -10.40 3.81
N MET A 433 -7.19 -9.96 4.82
CA MET A 433 -6.77 -8.85 5.68
C MET A 433 -7.22 -9.07 7.12
N ASN A 434 -6.38 -8.71 8.10
CA ASN A 434 -6.82 -8.70 9.49
C ASN A 434 -8.07 -7.84 9.65
N ALA A 435 -9.02 -8.35 10.44
CA ALA A 435 -10.10 -7.50 10.93
C ALA A 435 -9.52 -6.33 11.73
N PHE A 436 -10.09 -5.14 11.55
CA PHE A 436 -9.77 -4.01 12.42
C PHE A 436 -10.09 -4.37 13.87
N TYR A 437 -9.24 -3.89 14.79
CA TYR A 437 -9.32 -4.19 16.21
C TYR A 437 -9.05 -5.64 16.61
N ASP A 438 -8.62 -6.50 15.67
CA ASP A 438 -8.08 -7.82 15.99
C ASP A 438 -6.60 -7.74 16.33
N TYR A 439 -6.30 -7.84 17.62
CA TYR A 439 -4.94 -7.86 18.15
C TYR A 439 -4.50 -9.27 18.58
N TYR A 440 -5.32 -10.29 18.33
CA TYR A 440 -5.08 -11.62 18.86
C TYR A 440 -3.82 -12.23 18.23
N SER A 441 -3.06 -12.94 19.06
CA SER A 441 -1.87 -13.69 18.62
C SER A 441 -2.23 -15.16 18.50
N ILE A 442 -1.93 -15.79 17.37
CA ILE A 442 -2.12 -17.23 17.19
C ILE A 442 -1.04 -18.02 17.96
N ASP A 443 0.18 -17.49 18.02
CA ASP A 443 1.30 -18.08 18.77
C ASP A 443 1.52 -17.36 20.11
N GLN A 444 1.67 -18.13 21.20
CA GLN A 444 1.96 -17.60 22.53
C GLN A 444 3.38 -17.00 22.62
N ASN A 445 4.31 -17.47 21.79
CA ASN A 445 5.67 -16.95 21.71
C ASN A 445 5.79 -15.72 20.79
N GLY A 446 4.73 -15.39 20.05
CA GLY A 446 4.63 -14.20 19.21
C GLY A 446 5.51 -14.21 17.96
N HIS A 447 5.94 -15.40 17.50
CA HIS A 447 6.69 -15.59 16.26
C HIS A 447 5.76 -15.60 15.05
N ASP A 448 4.59 -16.23 15.16
CA ASP A 448 3.62 -16.29 14.08
C ASP A 448 2.61 -15.12 14.17
N SER A 449 2.26 -14.61 13.00
CA SER A 449 1.14 -13.69 12.83
C SER A 449 0.12 -14.28 11.86
N GLN A 450 -1.02 -13.59 11.71
CA GLN A 450 -2.10 -13.98 10.81
C GLN A 450 -2.47 -12.84 9.89
N THR A 451 -3.07 -13.15 8.75
CA THR A 451 -3.46 -12.16 7.73
C THR A 451 -4.97 -12.01 7.60
N GLY A 452 -5.74 -12.53 8.56
CA GLY A 452 -7.19 -12.39 8.69
C GLY A 452 -8.01 -13.21 7.70
N GLY A 453 -9.30 -12.89 7.65
CA GLY A 453 -10.26 -13.52 6.75
C GLY A 453 -10.13 -13.04 5.28
N PRO A 454 -10.79 -13.75 4.35
CA PRO A 454 -10.84 -13.34 2.94
C PRO A 454 -11.55 -11.99 2.78
N LEU A 455 -11.10 -11.21 1.81
CA LEU A 455 -11.84 -10.03 1.35
C LEU A 455 -13.15 -10.44 0.66
N ALA A 456 -14.13 -9.53 0.65
CA ALA A 456 -15.47 -9.78 0.11
C ALA A 456 -15.52 -10.05 -1.41
N CYS A 457 -14.41 -9.80 -2.11
CA CYS A 457 -14.26 -10.10 -3.53
C CYS A 457 -13.65 -11.49 -3.80
N ASN A 458 -13.30 -12.25 -2.76
CA ASN A 458 -12.52 -13.49 -2.87
C ASN A 458 -13.21 -14.69 -2.22
N GLU A 459 -12.85 -15.86 -2.71
CA GLU A 459 -13.10 -17.16 -2.10
C GLU A 459 -11.74 -17.84 -1.86
N ILE A 460 -11.58 -18.46 -0.70
CA ILE A 460 -10.34 -19.18 -0.37
C ILE A 460 -10.66 -20.59 0.14
N LYS A 461 -9.81 -21.56 -0.18
CA LYS A 461 -9.80 -22.89 0.42
C LYS A 461 -8.35 -23.37 0.44
N LEU A 462 -8.04 -24.33 1.30
CA LEU A 462 -6.79 -25.06 1.26
C LEU A 462 -6.97 -26.36 0.47
N ILE A 463 -5.95 -26.73 -0.28
CA ILE A 463 -5.82 -28.04 -0.91
C ILE A 463 -4.57 -28.73 -0.32
N ASN A 464 -4.61 -30.05 -0.13
CA ASN A 464 -3.44 -30.81 0.30
C ASN A 464 -2.20 -30.46 -0.53
N TYR A 465 -1.08 -30.21 0.17
CA TYR A 465 0.21 -29.96 -0.49
C TYR A 465 1.16 -31.11 -0.19
N GLU A 466 1.00 -32.17 -1.00
CA GLU A 466 1.66 -33.46 -0.78
C GLU A 466 3.19 -33.36 -0.78
N GLU A 467 3.78 -32.54 -1.67
CA GLU A 467 5.23 -32.37 -1.77
C GLU A 467 5.87 -31.83 -0.48
N ARG A 468 5.10 -31.10 0.34
CA ARG A 468 5.53 -30.57 1.65
C ARG A 468 4.94 -31.32 2.83
N GLY A 469 4.17 -32.37 2.58
CA GLY A 469 3.50 -33.16 3.63
C GLY A 469 2.47 -32.37 4.43
N TYR A 470 1.83 -31.37 3.83
CA TYR A 470 0.75 -30.61 4.47
C TYR A 470 -0.60 -31.17 4.07
N THR A 471 -1.46 -31.40 5.06
CA THR A 471 -2.80 -31.96 4.84
C THR A 471 -3.88 -31.10 5.47
N VAL A 472 -5.05 -31.07 4.83
CA VAL A 472 -6.23 -30.36 5.35
C VAL A 472 -6.83 -31.03 6.59
N GLU A 473 -6.36 -32.22 6.95
CA GLU A 473 -6.74 -32.94 8.17
C GLU A 473 -5.73 -32.71 9.32
N ASP A 474 -4.69 -31.91 9.09
CA ASP A 474 -3.70 -31.58 10.12
C ASP A 474 -4.35 -30.87 11.32
N VAL A 475 -3.88 -31.19 12.53
CA VAL A 475 -4.37 -30.63 13.80
C VAL A 475 -3.25 -29.86 14.53
N PRO A 476 -3.56 -28.79 15.28
CA PRO A 476 -4.90 -28.25 15.53
C PRO A 476 -5.49 -27.42 14.38
N ASN A 477 -4.68 -27.04 13.39
CA ASN A 477 -5.11 -26.23 12.25
C ASN A 477 -4.80 -26.95 10.93
N PRO A 478 -5.77 -27.03 9.99
CA PRO A 478 -5.54 -27.53 8.63
C PRO A 478 -4.39 -26.80 7.92
N ARG A 479 -3.61 -27.53 7.11
CA ARG A 479 -2.52 -26.94 6.31
C ARG A 479 -2.64 -27.39 4.85
N GLY A 480 -2.26 -26.52 3.93
CA GLY A 480 -2.33 -26.78 2.49
C GLY A 480 -1.79 -25.61 1.69
N GLU A 481 -1.91 -25.71 0.37
CA GLU A 481 -1.72 -24.59 -0.56
C GLU A 481 -2.98 -23.72 -0.65
#